data_AF-A0A1G6HRL2-F1
#
_entry.id   AF-A0A1G6HRL2-F1
#
_cell.length_a   1.000
_cell.length_b   1.000
_cell.length_c   1.000
_cell.angle_alpha   90.00
_cell.angle_beta   90.00
_cell.angle_gamma   90.00
#
_symmetry.space_group_name_H-M   'P 1'
#
loop_
_entity.id
_entity.type
_entity.pdbx_description
1 polymer ?
#
loop_
_entity_poly.entity_id
_entity_poly.type
_entity_poly.pdbx_seq_one_letter_code
_entity_poly.pdbx_strand_id
1 'polypeptide(L)'
;MFLKKKQTYQNDPSFISSYHSISRTRTATQDMGKEIGGKIILKAGSVYPANDETAEGIVVNDVDLTNGGYPVAVLVEGYVYEDRLPEEVTPEAKAVLKEIKFEAYNHGGE
;
A
#
# COMPACT_ATOMS: atom_id res chain seq x y z
N MET A 1 -37.06 -0.09 15.11
CA MET A 1 -36.10 1.03 15.06
C MET A 1 -35.00 0.66 14.07
N PHE A 2 -34.97 1.26 12.88
CA PHE A 2 -33.99 0.92 11.84
C PHE A 2 -32.76 1.80 12.00
N LEU A 3 -31.64 1.22 12.46
CA LEU A 3 -30.34 1.88 12.48
C LEU A 3 -29.78 1.90 11.06
N LYS A 4 -30.00 3.01 10.35
CA LYS A 4 -29.35 3.26 9.06
C LYS A 4 -27.86 3.53 9.33
N LYS A 5 -27.01 2.50 9.26
CA LYS A 5 -25.55 2.69 9.25
C LYS A 5 -25.24 3.61 8.06
N LYS A 6 -24.79 4.84 8.33
CA LYS A 6 -24.23 5.70 7.28
C LYS A 6 -23.04 4.96 6.68
N GLN A 7 -23.19 4.47 5.45
CA GLN A 7 -22.03 4.08 4.66
C GLN A 7 -21.37 5.37 4.19
N THR A 8 -20.37 5.82 4.92
CA THR A 8 -19.40 6.78 4.41
C THR A 8 -18.51 6.04 3.44
N TYR A 9 -18.67 6.33 2.15
CA TYR A 9 -17.67 5.99 1.14
C TYR A 9 -16.46 6.89 1.42
N GLN A 10 -15.45 6.34 2.07
CA GLN A 10 -14.13 6.99 2.10
C GLN A 10 -13.62 6.89 0.66
N ASN A 11 -13.57 8.02 -0.04
CA ASN A 11 -12.87 8.12 -1.31
C ASN A 11 -11.38 8.19 -0.97
N ASP A 12 -10.78 7.06 -0.60
CA ASP A 12 -9.33 6.99 -0.51
C ASP A 12 -8.76 7.11 -1.93
N PRO A 13 -7.97 8.15 -2.22
CA PRO A 13 -7.43 8.34 -3.57
C PRO A 13 -6.51 7.17 -3.93
N SER A 14 -6.66 6.60 -5.13
CA SER A 14 -5.73 5.57 -5.61
C SER A 14 -4.31 6.12 -5.64
N PHE A 15 -3.35 5.38 -5.08
CA PHE A 15 -1.92 5.70 -5.18
C PHE A 15 -1.26 5.14 -6.45
N ILE A 16 -1.91 4.23 -7.16
CA ILE A 16 -1.38 3.72 -8.44
C ILE A 16 -1.71 4.74 -9.54
N SER A 17 -0.67 5.26 -10.19
CA SER A 17 -0.75 6.26 -11.26
C SER A 17 -0.96 5.60 -12.63
N SER A 18 -0.30 4.46 -12.87
CA SER A 18 -0.28 3.82 -14.18
C SER A 18 -1.45 2.87 -14.43
N TYR A 19 -1.87 2.79 -15.69
CA TYR A 19 -2.76 1.72 -16.17
C TYR A 19 -2.03 0.38 -16.25
N HIS A 20 -0.76 0.40 -16.64
CA HIS A 20 0.09 -0.79 -16.65
C HIS A 20 0.82 -0.93 -15.32
N SER A 21 0.59 -2.05 -14.65
CA SER A 21 1.21 -2.38 -13.37
C SER A 21 1.34 -3.90 -13.26
N ILE A 22 2.49 -4.39 -12.80
CA ILE A 22 2.68 -5.82 -12.55
C ILE A 22 2.69 -6.05 -11.05
N SER A 23 1.73 -6.84 -10.58
CA SER A 23 1.66 -7.30 -9.20
C SER A 23 2.01 -8.77 -9.09
N ARG A 24 2.73 -9.16 -8.04
CA ARG A 24 3.01 -10.54 -7.66
C ARG A 24 2.40 -10.86 -6.31
N THR A 25 1.92 -12.09 -6.15
CA THR A 25 1.41 -12.56 -4.86
C THR A 25 2.59 -12.89 -3.95
N ARG A 26 2.58 -12.31 -2.75
CA ARG A 26 3.50 -12.62 -1.64
C ARG A 26 2.71 -12.95 -0.39
N THR A 27 3.33 -13.55 0.60
CA THR A 27 2.68 -13.83 1.89
C THR A 27 3.14 -12.77 2.88
N ALA A 28 2.22 -11.94 3.36
CA ALA A 28 2.51 -11.01 4.45
C ALA A 28 2.34 -11.71 5.81
N THR A 29 3.16 -11.34 6.79
CA THR A 29 3.09 -11.83 8.17
C THR A 29 2.61 -10.73 9.11
N GLN A 30 2.18 -11.11 10.31
CA GLN A 30 1.66 -10.17 11.32
C GLN A 30 2.64 -9.04 11.66
N ASP A 31 3.94 -9.31 11.61
CA ASP A 31 5.00 -8.34 11.92
C ASP A 31 5.04 -7.16 10.93
N MET A 32 4.45 -7.32 9.75
CA MET A 32 4.37 -6.27 8.72
C MET A 32 3.17 -5.33 8.93
N GLY A 33 2.17 -5.75 9.70
CA GLY A 33 0.96 -4.96 9.93
C GLY A 33 1.07 -4.06 11.16
N LYS A 34 0.27 -2.98 11.19
CA LYS A 34 0.13 -2.09 12.36
C LYS A 34 -1.18 -2.41 13.07
N GLU A 35 -1.19 -2.34 14.41
CA GLU A 35 -2.41 -2.55 15.19
C GLU A 35 -3.34 -1.34 15.07
N ILE A 36 -4.55 -1.56 14.55
CA ILE A 36 -5.59 -0.54 14.38
C ILE A 36 -6.92 -1.13 14.89
N GLY A 37 -7.38 -0.63 16.03
CA GLY A 37 -8.69 -1.01 16.58
C GLY A 37 -8.83 -2.50 16.93
N GLY A 38 -7.76 -3.12 17.45
CA GLY A 38 -7.74 -4.54 17.83
C GLY A 38 -7.54 -5.52 16.66
N LYS A 39 -7.13 -5.01 15.50
CA LYS A 39 -6.77 -5.79 14.32
C LYS A 39 -5.37 -5.42 13.84
N ILE A 40 -4.65 -6.40 13.30
CA ILE A 40 -3.34 -6.17 12.67
C ILE A 40 -3.60 -5.91 11.19
N ILE A 41 -3.45 -4.66 10.75
CA ILE A 41 -3.74 -4.26 9.37
C ILE A 41 -2.44 -3.86 8.67
N LEU A 42 -2.15 -4.51 7.55
CA LEU A 42 -1.17 -4.04 6.57
C LEU A 42 -1.90 -3.11 5.60
N LYS A 43 -1.50 -1.83 5.58
CA LYS A 43 -2.15 -0.82 4.76
C LYS A 43 -1.68 -0.86 3.32
N ALA A 44 -2.59 -0.61 2.38
CA ALA A 44 -2.26 -0.37 0.99
C ALA A 44 -1.28 0.81 0.88
N GLY A 45 -0.33 0.71 -0.05
CA GLY A 45 0.77 1.67 -0.18
C GLY A 45 1.97 1.40 0.74
N SER A 46 1.90 0.44 1.65
CA SER A 46 3.06 0.06 2.48
C SER A 46 4.12 -0.66 1.64
N VAL A 47 5.39 -0.41 1.94
CA VAL A 47 6.52 -1.11 1.31
C VAL A 47 6.62 -2.53 1.86
N TYR A 48 6.74 -3.51 0.96
CA TYR A 48 6.89 -4.93 1.29
C TYR A 48 8.34 -5.38 1.04
N PRO A 49 8.93 -6.22 1.91
CA PRO A 49 8.44 -6.61 3.24
C PRO A 49 8.68 -5.52 4.30
N ALA A 50 9.65 -4.62 4.08
CA ALA A 50 10.00 -3.51 4.95
C ALA A 50 10.46 -2.29 4.13
N ASN A 51 10.38 -1.11 4.74
CA ASN A 51 10.74 0.17 4.12
C ASN A 51 12.26 0.43 4.19
N ASP A 52 13.05 -0.48 3.63
CA ASP A 52 14.51 -0.46 3.64
C ASP A 52 15.09 -1.12 2.37
N GLU A 53 16.39 -1.44 2.39
CA GLU A 53 17.10 -2.11 1.30
C GLU A 53 16.56 -3.50 0.93
N THR A 54 15.68 -4.10 1.75
CA THR A 54 15.02 -5.38 1.47
C THR A 54 13.71 -5.21 0.68
N ALA A 55 13.30 -3.98 0.37
CA ALA A 55 12.07 -3.69 -0.34
C ALA A 55 11.97 -4.42 -1.70
N GLU A 56 10.90 -5.21 -1.85
CA GLU A 56 10.56 -5.92 -3.09
C GLU A 56 9.42 -5.25 -3.86
N GLY A 57 8.56 -4.46 -3.20
CA GLY A 57 7.45 -3.78 -3.86
C GLY A 57 6.51 -3.04 -2.92
N ILE A 58 5.32 -2.71 -3.41
CA ILE A 58 4.30 -1.96 -2.66
C ILE A 58 3.01 -2.75 -2.57
N VAL A 59 2.42 -2.84 -1.38
CA VAL A 59 1.17 -3.57 -1.15
C VAL A 59 -0.01 -2.84 -1.80
N VAL A 60 -0.81 -3.55 -2.60
CA VAL A 60 -1.89 -2.94 -3.40
C VAL A 60 -3.18 -2.71 -2.60
N ASN A 61 -3.48 -3.57 -1.61
CA ASN A 61 -4.74 -3.53 -0.87
C ASN A 61 -4.51 -3.63 0.64
N ASP A 62 -5.44 -3.09 1.42
CA ASP A 62 -5.48 -3.29 2.86
C ASP A 62 -5.72 -4.78 3.17
N VAL A 63 -4.92 -5.36 4.06
CA VAL A 63 -5.05 -6.77 4.45
C VAL A 63 -5.07 -6.89 5.97
N ASP A 64 -6.05 -7.65 6.46
CA ASP A 64 -6.20 -8.01 7.86
C ASP A 64 -5.39 -9.27 8.16
N LEU A 65 -4.30 -9.11 8.91
CA LEU A 65 -3.38 -10.16 9.32
C LEU A 65 -3.65 -10.66 10.74
N THR A 66 -4.77 -10.26 11.37
CA THR A 66 -5.07 -10.60 12.77
C THR A 66 -5.04 -12.10 13.05
N ASN A 67 -5.37 -12.94 12.05
CA ASN A 67 -5.42 -14.40 12.20
C ASN A 67 -4.22 -15.14 11.57
N GLY A 68 -3.12 -14.43 11.26
CA GLY A 68 -1.89 -15.02 10.74
C GLY A 68 -1.49 -14.44 9.38
N GLY A 69 -0.65 -15.18 8.65
CA GLY A 69 -0.14 -14.73 7.36
C GLY A 69 -1.16 -14.89 6.23
N TYR A 70 -1.28 -13.87 5.37
CA TYR A 70 -2.21 -13.86 4.23
C TYR A 70 -1.50 -13.54 2.92
N PRO A 71 -1.97 -14.08 1.79
CA PRO A 71 -1.48 -13.70 0.48
C PRO A 71 -1.92 -12.26 0.16
N VAL A 72 -0.96 -11.43 -0.25
CA VAL A 72 -1.15 -10.04 -0.60
C VAL A 72 -0.61 -9.77 -2.00
N ALA A 73 -1.25 -8.85 -2.72
CA ALA A 73 -0.75 -8.38 -4.00
C ALA A 73 0.31 -7.31 -3.76
N VAL A 74 1.54 -7.58 -4.22
CA VAL A 74 2.68 -6.67 -4.14
C VAL A 74 2.99 -6.18 -5.55
N LEU A 75 2.84 -4.87 -5.76
CA LEU A 75 3.25 -4.17 -6.97
C LEU A 75 4.77 -4.22 -7.08
N VAL A 76 5.29 -4.80 -8.15
CA VAL A 76 6.73 -4.88 -8.44
C VAL A 76 7.16 -3.97 -9.58
N GLU A 77 6.21 -3.56 -10.45
CA GLU A 77 6.47 -2.65 -11.57
C GLU A 77 5.27 -1.72 -11.78
N GLY A 78 5.53 -0.43 -11.99
CA GLY A 78 4.49 0.56 -12.29
C GLY A 78 4.85 1.98 -11.85
N TYR A 79 3.86 2.86 -11.87
CA TYR A 79 3.99 4.24 -11.42
C TYR A 79 3.10 4.47 -10.19
N VAL A 80 3.65 5.10 -9.16
CA VAL A 80 3.01 5.28 -7.86
C VAL A 80 3.12 6.73 -7.41
N TYR A 81 2.02 7.28 -6.90
CA TYR A 81 1.99 8.60 -6.29
C TYR A 81 2.51 8.54 -4.86
N GLU A 82 3.66 9.15 -4.62
CA GLU A 82 4.31 9.12 -3.31
C GLU A 82 3.49 9.87 -2.25
N ASP A 83 2.85 10.98 -2.63
CA ASP A 83 2.02 11.80 -1.73
C ASP A 83 0.76 11.08 -1.21
N ARG A 84 0.43 9.92 -1.77
CA ARG A 84 -0.76 9.13 -1.43
C ARG A 84 -0.43 7.86 -0.65
N LEU A 85 0.84 7.64 -0.34
CA LEU A 85 1.27 6.50 0.46
C LEU A 85 1.04 6.77 1.97
N PRO A 86 0.80 5.73 2.77
CA PRO A 86 0.61 5.88 4.21
C PRO A 86 1.88 6.30 4.95
N GLU A 87 3.05 6.10 4.34
CA GLU A 87 4.37 6.39 4.89
C GLU A 87 5.31 6.76 3.74
N GLU A 88 6.25 7.68 3.98
CA GLU A 88 7.28 8.05 3.01
C GLU A 88 8.20 6.85 2.74
N VAL A 89 8.49 6.58 1.47
CA VAL A 89 9.39 5.49 1.08
C VAL A 89 10.83 5.94 1.29
N THR A 90 11.61 5.14 2.02
CA THR A 90 13.01 5.47 2.33
C THR A 90 13.86 5.52 1.04
N PRO A 91 14.92 6.36 1.00
CA PRO A 91 15.84 6.39 -0.12
C PRO A 91 16.43 5.02 -0.47
N GLU A 92 16.68 4.19 0.54
CA GLU A 92 17.19 2.82 0.42
C GLU A 92 16.18 1.92 -0.31
N ALA A 93 14.91 1.99 0.08
CA ALA A 93 13.84 1.26 -0.59
C ALA A 93 13.67 1.72 -2.04
N LYS A 94 13.69 3.04 -2.31
CA LYS A 94 13.61 3.57 -3.68
C LYS A 94 14.76 3.08 -4.57
N ALA A 95 15.95 2.90 -4.00
CA ALA A 95 17.12 2.45 -4.76
C ALA A 95 17.00 0.99 -5.24
N VAL A 96 16.30 0.14 -4.49
CA VAL A 96 16.09 -1.27 -4.86
C VAL A 96 14.82 -1.48 -5.70
N LEU A 97 13.80 -0.63 -5.54
CA LEU A 97 12.54 -0.65 -6.31
C LEU A 97 12.68 -0.03 -7.71
N LYS A 98 13.62 -0.56 -8.52
CA LYS A 98 14.01 0.03 -9.82
C LYS A 98 12.91 0.09 -10.87
N GLU A 99 11.97 -0.85 -10.81
CA GLU A 99 10.85 -0.97 -11.75
C GLU A 99 9.62 -0.15 -11.30
N ILE A 100 9.67 0.46 -10.12
CA ILE A 100 8.62 1.33 -9.60
C ILE A 100 9.08 2.78 -9.70
N LYS A 101 8.30 3.61 -10.38
CA LYS A 101 8.55 5.04 -10.49
C LYS A 101 7.63 5.80 -9.56
N PHE A 102 8.23 6.61 -8.69
CA PHE A 102 7.52 7.50 -7.79
C PHE A 102 7.27 8.84 -8.47
N GLU A 103 6.02 9.28 -8.48
CA GLU A 103 5.59 10.55 -9.06
C GLU A 103 4.90 11.38 -7.99
N ALA A 104 5.04 12.71 -8.09
CA ALA A 104 4.21 13.61 -7.31
C ALA A 104 2.80 13.64 -7.92
N TYR A 105 1.77 13.60 -7.07
CA TYR A 105 0.41 13.78 -7.55
C TYR A 105 0.19 15.24 -7.97
N ASN A 106 0.22 15.49 -9.27
CA ASN A 106 -0.19 16.76 -9.84
C ASN A 106 -1.72 16.90 -9.71
N HIS A 107 -2.17 17.42 -8.58
CA HIS A 107 -3.52 17.96 -8.46
C HIS A 107 -3.57 19.14 -9.42
N GLY A 108 -4.12 18.93 -10.63
CA GLY A 108 -4.24 19.96 -11.66
C GLY A 108 -4.66 21.26 -10.99
N GLY A 109 -3.81 22.29 -11.14
CA GLY A 109 -3.92 23.53 -10.42
C GLY A 109 -5.32 24.14 -10.48
N GLU A 110 -5.67 24.86 -9.42
CA GLU A 110 -6.81 25.78 -9.37
C GLU A 110 -6.89 26.68 -10.61
#